data_AF-A0A022QIA5-F1
#
_entry.id   AF-A0A022QIA5-F1
#
_cell.length_a   1.000
_cell.length_b   1.000
_cell.length_c   1.000
_cell.angle_alpha   90.00
_cell.angle_beta   90.00
_cell.angle_gamma   90.00
#
_symmetry.space_group_name_H-M   'P 1'
#
loop_
_entity.id
_entity.type
_entity.pdbx_description
1 polymer ?
#
loop_
_entity_poly.entity_id
_entity_poly.type
_entity_poly.pdbx_seq_one_letter_code
_entity_poly.pdbx_strand_id
1 'polypeptide(L)'
;VLFDLCFLLDNIGTAAAPLPDKNALELILDKLQKKDVYGVYAEPVDSKELPDYYDLIKYPMDFATVRRKLQNGSYETLEQFEHDVFLICSNAMQYNERHTVYHKQ
;
A
#
# COMPACT_ATOMS: atom_id res chain seq x y z
N VAL A 1 -8.25 -9.19 -6.04
CA VAL A 1 -6.88 -8.74 -5.67
C VAL A 1 -6.85 -7.36 -5.03
N LEU A 2 -7.08 -6.25 -5.77
CA LEU A 2 -7.19 -4.89 -5.18
C LEU A 2 -8.42 -4.74 -4.26
N PHE A 3 -9.58 -5.23 -4.70
CA PHE A 3 -10.81 -5.25 -3.89
C PHE A 3 -10.69 -6.09 -2.61
N ASP A 4 -9.93 -7.20 -2.63
CA ASP A 4 -9.72 -8.05 -1.45
C ASP A 4 -8.67 -7.50 -0.47
N LEU A 5 -7.84 -6.54 -0.89
CA LEU A 5 -6.89 -5.87 0.00
C LEU A 5 -7.61 -4.73 0.73
N CYS A 6 -8.41 -3.93 0.02
CA CYS A 6 -9.25 -2.89 0.63
C CYS A 6 -10.27 -3.48 1.62
N PHE A 7 -10.99 -4.54 1.26
CA PHE A 7 -12.01 -5.14 2.14
C PHE A 7 -11.43 -5.73 3.45
N LEU A 8 -10.14 -6.11 3.44
CA LEU A 8 -9.43 -6.58 4.64
C LEU A 8 -9.03 -5.42 5.56
N LEU A 9 -8.83 -4.21 5.01
CA LEU A 9 -8.51 -2.99 5.77
C LEU A 9 -9.78 -2.33 6.32
N ASP A 10 -10.92 -2.42 5.63
CA ASP A 10 -12.21 -1.88 6.09
C ASP A 10 -12.74 -2.56 7.37
N ASN A 11 -12.24 -3.75 7.72
CA ASN A 11 -12.58 -4.49 8.94
C ASN A 11 -11.63 -4.27 10.11
N ILE A 12 -10.56 -3.47 9.95
CA ILE A 12 -9.64 -3.11 11.05
C ILE A 12 -10.11 -1.83 11.76
N GLY A 13 -11.42 -1.57 11.73
CA GLY A 13 -12.05 -0.48 12.46
C GLY A 13 -12.05 -0.74 13.96
N THR A 14 -10.93 -0.48 14.65
CA THR A 14 -10.92 -0.21 16.10
C THR A 14 -9.86 0.83 16.45
N ALA A 15 -10.31 1.99 16.92
CA ALA A 15 -9.47 3.00 17.56
C ALA A 15 -8.92 2.50 18.92
N ALA A 16 -7.71 2.95 19.26
CA ALA A 16 -7.04 2.85 20.56
C ALA A 16 -6.43 1.49 20.97
N ALA A 17 -6.19 0.57 20.02
CA ALA A 17 -5.36 -0.59 20.30
C ALA A 17 -3.87 -0.18 20.33
N PRO A 18 -3.06 -0.65 21.30
CA PRO A 18 -1.61 -0.47 21.25
C PRO A 18 -1.06 -1.08 19.96
N LEU A 19 -0.03 -0.45 19.39
CA LEU A 19 0.65 -0.97 18.21
C LEU A 19 1.04 -2.44 18.45
N PRO A 20 0.61 -3.38 17.60
CA PRO A 20 1.04 -4.76 17.69
C PRO A 20 2.56 -4.87 17.61
N ASP A 21 3.12 -5.95 18.15
CA ASP A 21 4.56 -6.14 18.03
C ASP A 21 4.99 -6.22 16.55
N LYS A 22 6.26 -5.91 16.33
CA LYS A 22 6.85 -5.82 14.99
C LYS A 22 6.71 -7.12 14.19
N ASN A 23 6.76 -8.28 14.83
CA ASN A 23 6.63 -9.57 14.15
C ASN A 23 5.19 -9.80 13.66
N ALA A 24 4.20 -9.36 14.43
CA ALA A 24 2.80 -9.39 14.01
C ALA A 24 2.55 -8.50 12.79
N LEU A 25 3.14 -7.29 12.76
CA LEU A 25 3.03 -6.38 11.62
C LEU A 25 3.74 -6.91 10.37
N GLU A 26 4.93 -7.51 10.52
CA GLU A 26 5.63 -8.20 9.41
C GLU A 26 4.78 -9.36 8.86
N LEU A 27 4.16 -10.16 9.73
CA LEU A 27 3.28 -11.26 9.30
C LEU A 27 2.06 -10.74 8.50
N ILE A 28 1.51 -9.59 8.87
CA ILE A 28 0.45 -8.92 8.11
C ILE A 28 0.99 -8.51 6.73
N LEU A 29 2.13 -7.84 6.68
CA LEU A 29 2.75 -7.44 5.41
C LEU A 29 3.04 -8.62 4.50
N ASP A 30 3.48 -9.75 5.04
CA ASP A 30 3.73 -10.97 4.27
C ASP A 30 2.44 -11.56 3.69
N LYS A 31 1.35 -11.57 4.47
CA LYS A 31 0.04 -12.02 4.00
C LYS A 31 -0.52 -11.12 2.91
N LEU A 32 -0.34 -9.80 3.04
CA LEU A 32 -0.78 -8.82 2.05
C LEU A 32 0.05 -8.92 0.76
N GLN A 33 1.38 -8.96 0.87
CA GLN A 33 2.28 -9.04 -0.28
C GLN A 33 2.14 -10.36 -1.06
N LYS A 34 1.76 -11.47 -0.40
CA LYS A 34 1.40 -12.71 -1.12
C LYS A 34 0.25 -12.54 -2.12
N LYS A 35 -0.58 -11.50 -1.99
CA LYS A 35 -1.63 -11.17 -2.97
C LYS A 35 -1.10 -10.36 -4.15
N ASP A 36 0.08 -9.76 -4.04
CA ASP A 36 0.78 -9.11 -5.15
C ASP A 36 1.53 -10.16 -6.00
N VAL A 37 0.75 -11.00 -6.68
CA VAL A 37 1.26 -12.16 -7.44
C VAL A 37 2.29 -11.76 -8.51
N TYR A 38 2.15 -10.56 -9.06
CA TYR A 38 3.03 -10.05 -10.12
C TYR A 38 4.15 -9.15 -9.60
N GLY A 39 4.21 -8.87 -8.28
CA GLY A 39 5.25 -8.05 -7.68
C GLY A 39 5.20 -6.57 -8.06
N VAL A 40 4.05 -6.07 -8.52
CA VAL A 40 3.90 -4.69 -9.03
C VAL A 40 4.00 -3.65 -7.90
N TYR A 41 3.76 -4.06 -6.67
CA TYR A 41 3.77 -3.22 -5.47
C TYR A 41 4.92 -3.56 -4.52
N ALA A 42 5.82 -4.46 -4.93
CA ALA A 42 6.91 -4.94 -4.08
C ALA A 42 7.95 -3.85 -3.79
N GLU A 43 8.26 -3.02 -4.78
CA GLU A 43 9.30 -1.98 -4.76
C GLU A 43 8.72 -0.64 -5.25
N PRO A 44 9.42 0.49 -5.00
CA PRO A 44 9.01 1.78 -5.53
C PRO A 44 8.86 1.76 -7.06
N VAL A 45 7.84 2.45 -7.56
CA VAL A 45 7.58 2.57 -9.01
C VAL A 45 8.79 3.17 -9.74
N ASP A 46 9.26 2.52 -10.81
CA ASP A 46 10.32 3.10 -11.62
C ASP A 46 9.78 4.21 -12.53
N SER A 47 10.20 5.45 -12.27
CA SER A 47 9.88 6.62 -13.11
C SER A 47 10.32 6.47 -14.58
N LYS A 48 11.24 5.56 -14.92
CA LYS A 48 11.59 5.28 -16.32
C LYS A 48 10.50 4.48 -17.01
N GLU A 49 9.86 3.57 -16.30
CA GLU A 49 8.77 2.73 -16.79
C GLU A 49 7.45 3.51 -16.78
N LEU A 50 7.21 4.33 -15.76
CA LEU A 50 6.03 5.20 -15.63
C LEU A 50 6.42 6.67 -15.38
N PRO A 51 6.74 7.44 -16.44
CA PRO A 51 7.27 8.80 -16.32
C PRO A 51 6.35 9.83 -15.65
N ASP A 52 5.04 9.64 -15.72
CA ASP A 52 4.03 10.55 -15.15
C ASP A 52 3.54 10.13 -13.74
N TYR A 53 4.01 8.99 -13.22
CA TYR A 53 3.52 8.44 -11.96
C TYR A 53 3.65 9.43 -10.80
N TYR A 54 4.83 10.02 -10.62
CA TYR A 54 5.12 10.94 -9.52
C TYR A 54 4.52 12.35 -9.68
N ASP A 55 4.09 12.70 -10.90
CA ASP A 55 3.30 13.92 -11.11
C ASP A 55 1.86 13.72 -10.61
N LEU A 56 1.33 12.51 -10.74
CA LEU A 56 -0.03 12.14 -10.38
C LEU A 56 -0.17 11.73 -8.91
N ILE A 57 0.74 10.89 -8.43
CA ILE A 57 0.71 10.28 -7.10
C ILE A 57 1.60 11.06 -6.15
N LYS A 58 0.98 11.72 -5.17
CA LYS A 58 1.68 12.63 -4.24
C LYS A 58 2.38 11.92 -3.09
N TYR A 59 1.87 10.76 -2.67
CA TYR A 59 2.40 9.98 -1.57
C TYR A 59 2.65 8.54 -2.03
N PRO A 60 3.66 8.31 -2.90
CA PRO A 60 3.99 6.99 -3.41
C PRO A 60 4.31 6.03 -2.26
N MET A 61 3.86 4.79 -2.38
CA MET A 61 4.06 3.76 -1.35
C MET A 61 4.11 2.37 -1.97
N ASP A 62 4.93 1.50 -1.37
CA ASP A 62 5.22 0.14 -1.80
C ASP A 62 5.59 -0.73 -0.57
N PHE A 63 5.55 -2.06 -0.73
CA PHE A 63 5.78 -2.99 0.37
C PHE A 63 7.20 -2.92 0.97
N ALA A 64 8.23 -2.63 0.17
CA ALA A 64 9.61 -2.48 0.66
C ALA A 64 9.76 -1.19 1.48
N THR A 65 9.09 -0.10 1.09
CA THR A 65 9.06 1.15 1.85
C THR A 65 8.33 0.99 3.18
N VAL A 66 7.16 0.33 3.22
CA VAL A 66 6.45 0.05 4.48
C VAL A 66 7.31 -0.81 5.42
N ARG A 67 7.98 -1.85 4.91
CA ARG A 67 8.93 -2.66 5.70
C ARG A 67 10.05 -1.81 6.25
N ARG A 68 10.69 -0.97 5.44
CA ARG A 68 11.77 -0.10 5.90
C ARG A 68 11.30 0.85 7.00
N LYS A 69 10.11 1.46 6.88
CA LYS A 69 9.52 2.30 7.91
C LYS A 69 9.23 1.53 9.20
N LEU A 70 8.67 0.32 9.09
CA LEU A 70 8.44 -0.57 10.24
C LEU A 70 9.77 -0.97 10.91
N GLN A 71 10.79 -1.30 10.13
CA GLN A 71 12.10 -1.69 10.63
C GLN A 71 12.79 -0.57 11.40
N ASN A 72 12.63 0.67 10.93
CA ASN A 72 13.17 1.88 11.54
C ASN A 72 12.32 2.41 12.71
N GLY A 73 11.23 1.74 13.10
CA GLY A 73 10.35 2.20 14.17
C GLY A 73 9.61 3.49 13.82
N SER A 74 9.34 3.75 12.55
CA SER A 74 8.69 4.98 12.06
C SER A 74 7.17 5.02 12.31
N TYR A 75 6.61 3.97 12.92
CA TYR A 75 5.19 3.89 13.27
C TYR A 75 5.05 3.93 14.79
N GLU A 76 4.43 4.97 15.30
CA GLU A 76 4.06 5.14 16.70
C GLU A 76 2.71 4.50 17.00
N THR A 77 1.82 4.45 15.99
CA THR A 77 0.46 3.93 16.12
C THR A 77 0.10 2.99 14.97
N LEU A 78 -0.88 2.12 15.19
CA LEU A 78 -1.35 1.18 14.16
C LEU A 78 -1.93 1.92 12.96
N GLU A 79 -2.60 3.04 13.20
CA GLU A 79 -3.23 3.87 12.15
C GLU A 79 -2.18 4.42 11.17
N GLN A 80 -0.96 4.74 11.63
CA GLN A 80 0.11 5.19 10.75
C GLN A 80 0.61 4.07 9.83
N PHE A 81 0.70 2.85 10.34
CA PHE A 81 1.04 1.67 9.56
C PHE A 81 -0.06 1.34 8.54
N GLU A 82 -1.32 1.31 8.98
CA GLU A 82 -2.48 1.06 8.12
C GLU A 82 -2.60 2.10 7.01
N HIS A 83 -2.35 3.37 7.33
CA HIS A 83 -2.39 4.44 6.34
C HIS A 83 -1.42 4.19 5.18
N ASP A 84 -0.17 3.82 5.46
CA ASP A 84 0.79 3.52 4.41
C ASP A 84 0.41 2.25 3.63
N VAL A 85 -0.08 1.22 4.30
CA VAL A 85 -0.57 0.00 3.62
C VAL A 85 -1.73 0.35 2.69
N PHE A 86 -2.64 1.24 3.10
CA PHE A 86 -3.75 1.72 2.29
C PHE A 86 -3.29 2.55 1.09
N LEU A 87 -2.23 3.36 1.25
CA LEU A 87 -1.65 4.15 0.15
C LEU A 87 -1.23 3.28 -1.04
N ILE A 88 -0.70 2.07 -0.80
CA ILE A 88 -0.33 1.14 -1.88
C ILE A 88 -1.53 0.88 -2.82
N CYS A 89 -2.70 0.62 -2.24
CA CYS A 89 -3.94 0.36 -2.99
C CYS A 89 -4.51 1.64 -3.61
N SER A 90 -4.65 2.71 -2.82
CA SER A 90 -5.30 3.93 -3.30
C SER A 90 -4.52 4.59 -4.43
N ASN A 91 -3.19 4.56 -4.37
CA ASN A 91 -2.34 5.07 -5.44
C ASN A 91 -2.50 4.26 -6.72
N ALA A 92 -2.56 2.93 -6.60
CA ALA A 92 -2.80 2.04 -7.75
C ALA A 92 -4.16 2.34 -8.38
N MET A 93 -5.22 2.50 -7.58
CA MET A 93 -6.55 2.87 -8.08
C MET A 93 -6.53 4.25 -8.77
N GLN A 94 -5.98 5.27 -8.12
CA GLN A 94 -5.90 6.62 -8.66
C GLN A 94 -5.14 6.69 -9.98
N TYR A 95 -4.00 6.00 -10.07
CA TYR A 95 -3.22 5.93 -11.30
C TYR A 95 -4.00 5.20 -12.39
N ASN A 96 -4.51 4.00 -12.10
CA ASN A 96 -5.26 3.17 -13.06
C ASN A 96 -6.56 3.84 -13.55
N GLU A 97 -7.26 4.60 -12.71
CA GLU A 97 -8.45 5.36 -13.11
C GLU A 97 -8.12 6.38 -14.22
N ARG A 98 -6.96 7.03 -14.19
CA ARG A 98 -6.57 7.96 -15.27
C ARG A 98 -6.24 7.27 -16.58
N HIS A 99 -5.73 6.04 -16.54
CA HIS A 99 -5.36 5.28 -17.74
C HIS A 99 -6.49 4.41 -18.31
N THR A 100 -7.52 4.13 -17.52
CA THR A 100 -8.71 3.38 -17.97
C THR A 100 -9.81 4.26 -18.57
N VAL A 101 -9.73 5.60 -18.49
CA VAL A 101 -10.68 6.56 -19.11
C VAL A 101 -10.45 6.74 -20.63
N TYR A 102 -10.00 5.69 -21.32
CA TYR A 102 -10.30 5.46 -22.73
C TYR A 102 -11.38 4.37 -22.87
N HIS A 103 -12.59 4.63 -22.34
CA HIS A 103 -13.79 3.94 -22.80
C HIS A 103 -14.38 4.74 -23.98
N LYS A 104 -13.79 4.57 -25.17
CA LYS A 104 -14.45 4.84 -26.46
C LYS A 104 -14.25 3.63 -27.37
N GLN A 105 -15.01 2.56 -27.11
CA GLN A 105 -15.95 1.93 -28.04
C GLN A 105 -16.85 0.98 -27.27
#